data_AF-A0A511X4W9-F1
#
_entry.id   AF-A0A511X4W9-F1
#
_cell.length_a   1.000
_cell.length_b   1.000
_cell.length_c   1.000
_cell.angle_alpha   90.00
_cell.angle_beta   90.00
_cell.angle_gamma   90.00
#
_symmetry.space_group_name_H-M   'P 1'
#
loop_
_entity.id
_entity.type
_entity.pdbx_description
1 polymer ?
#
loop_
_entity_poly.entity_id
_entity_poly.type
_entity_poly.pdbx_seq_one_letter_code
_entity_poly.pdbx_strand_id
1 'polypeptide(L)' 'MGFLTNRKKQQYEQALLDDIYRLQSEWIQVKTVMERSLEPSVEGEHQLKVAEIKYFFLLKEARRLHLNARQK' A
#
# COMPACT_ATOMS: atom_id res chain seq x y z
N MET A 1 -6.91 -2.47 32.54
CA MET A 1 -5.88 -2.71 31.50
C MET A 1 -6.38 -2.62 30.03
N GLY A 2 -7.69 -2.66 29.73
CA GLY A 2 -8.19 -2.72 28.34
C GLY A 2 -8.18 -1.41 27.52
N PHE A 3 -7.99 -0.24 28.12
CA PHE A 3 -8.02 1.03 27.39
C PHE A 3 -6.74 1.27 26.56
N LEU A 4 -5.58 0.91 27.12
CA LEU A 4 -4.28 1.09 26.47
C LEU A 4 -4.12 0.16 25.25
N THR A 5 -4.71 -1.04 25.31
CA THR A 5 -4.68 -2.01 24.20
C THR A 5 -5.55 -1.56 23.04
N ASN A 6 -6.71 -0.95 23.29
CA ASN A 6 -7.56 -0.38 22.26
C ASN A 6 -6.90 0.80 21.55
N ARG A 7 -6.23 1.69 22.28
CA ARG A 7 -5.49 2.83 21.68
C ARG A 7 -4.34 2.36 20.80
N LYS A 8 -3.56 1.37 21.24
CA LYS A 8 -2.47 0.78 20.44
C LYS A 8 -3.00 0.11 19.17
N LYS A 9 -4.14 -0.60 19.26
CA LYS A 9 -4.81 -1.19 18.12
C LYS A 9 -5.21 -0.13 17.09
N GLN A 10 -5.86 0.94 17.51
CA GLN A 10 -6.25 2.05 16.62
C GLN A 10 -5.05 2.72 15.95
N GLN A 11 -3.94 2.92 16.68
CA GLN A 11 -2.71 3.46 16.10
C GLN A 11 -2.13 2.56 15.02
N TYR A 12 -2.14 1.24 15.26
CA TYR A 12 -1.69 0.26 14.28
C TYR A 12 -2.60 0.24 13.04
N GLU A 13 -3.92 0.26 13.23
CA GLU A 13 -4.89 0.30 12.13
C GLU A 13 -4.72 1.58 11.28
N GLN A 14 -4.52 2.73 11.92
CA GLN A 14 -4.25 3.99 11.22
C GLN A 14 -2.93 3.92 10.44
N ALA A 15 -1.84 3.45 11.06
CA ALA A 15 -0.56 3.31 10.39
C ALA A 15 -0.62 2.38 9.17
N LEU A 16 -1.37 1.26 9.29
CA LEU A 16 -1.59 0.35 8.17
C LEU A 16 -2.35 1.04 7.02
N LEU A 17 -3.38 1.83 7.32
CA LEU A 17 -4.11 2.59 6.31
C LEU A 17 -3.22 3.64 5.63
N ASP A 18 -2.43 4.38 6.41
CA ASP A 18 -1.49 5.38 5.90
C ASP A 18 -0.45 4.73 4.97
N ASP A 19 0.10 3.58 5.34
CA ASP A 19 1.03 2.81 4.51
C ASP A 19 0.37 2.29 3.22
N ILE A 20 -0.90 1.86 3.28
CA ILE A 20 -1.65 1.45 2.08
C ILE A 20 -1.77 2.62 1.10
N TYR A 21 -2.12 3.81 1.58
CA TYR A 21 -2.25 4.99 0.71
C TYR A 21 -0.91 5.42 0.12
N ARG A 22 0.18 5.34 0.90
CA ARG A 22 1.53 5.60 0.39
C ARG A 22 1.93 4.60 -0.69
N LEU A 23 1.75 3.30 -0.45
CA LEU A 23 2.12 2.29 -1.45
C LEU A 23 1.25 2.35 -2.71
N GLN A 24 -0.02 2.76 -2.57
CA GLN A 24 -0.89 3.02 -3.72
C GLN A 24 -0.32 4.16 -4.59
N SER A 25 0.09 5.27 -3.97
CA SER A 25 0.64 6.40 -4.72
C SER A 25 1.97 6.04 -5.38
N GLU A 26 2.86 5.33 -4.67
CA GLU A 26 4.11 4.81 -5.22
C GLU A 26 3.86 3.89 -6.43
N TRP A 27 2.94 2.93 -6.30
CA TRP A 27 2.60 2.02 -7.40
C TRP A 27 2.04 2.77 -8.61
N ILE A 28 1.12 3.70 -8.41
CA ILE A 28 0.56 4.52 -9.49
C ILE A 28 1.63 5.37 -10.16
N GLN A 29 2.56 5.95 -9.39
CA GLN A 29 3.66 6.75 -9.93
C GLN A 29 4.57 5.90 -10.83
N VAL A 30 5.06 4.76 -10.32
CA VAL A 30 5.94 3.87 -11.09
C VAL A 30 5.20 3.37 -12.34
N LYS A 31 3.93 2.98 -12.20
CA LYS A 31 3.09 2.55 -13.32
C LYS A 31 2.96 3.64 -14.39
N THR A 32 2.68 4.89 -13.98
CA THR A 32 2.50 6.02 -14.89
C THR A 32 3.79 6.34 -15.65
N VAL A 33 4.95 6.25 -14.98
CA VAL A 33 6.25 6.44 -15.63
C VAL A 33 6.46 5.35 -16.68
N MET A 34 6.27 4.08 -16.31
CA MET A 34 6.45 2.94 -17.20
C MET A 34 5.53 2.99 -18.43
N GLU A 35 4.27 3.39 -18.25
CA GLU A 35 3.29 3.53 -19.35
C GLU A 35 3.66 4.64 -20.35
N ARG A 36 4.43 5.64 -19.92
CA ARG A 36 4.87 6.76 -20.77
C ARG A 36 6.27 6.54 -21.35
N SER A 37 6.98 5.50 -20.93
CA SER A 37 8.32 5.17 -21.41
C SER A 37 8.24 4.54 -22.81
N LEU A 38 9.03 5.07 -23.75
CA LEU A 38 9.19 4.49 -25.09
C LEU A 38 9.96 3.16 -25.06
N GLU A 39 10.89 3.03 -24.11
CA GLU A 39 11.65 1.81 -23.85
C GLU A 39 11.70 1.56 -22.34
N PRO A 40 10.76 0.78 -21.80
CA PRO A 40 10.77 0.41 -20.39
C PRO A 40 11.99 -0.47 -20.07
N SER A 41 12.73 -0.13 -19.01
CA SER A 41 13.87 -0.94 -18.58
C SER A 41 13.40 -2.13 -17.74
N VAL A 42 14.17 -3.22 -17.78
CA VAL A 42 13.94 -4.42 -16.94
C VAL A 42 13.88 -4.05 -15.46
N GLU A 43 14.73 -3.12 -15.03
CA GLU A 43 14.72 -2.62 -13.65
C GLU A 43 13.41 -1.87 -13.33
N GLY A 44 12.88 -1.09 -14.26
CA GLY A 44 11.58 -0.43 -14.11
C GLY A 44 10.42 -1.42 -14.00
N GLU A 45 10.45 -2.51 -14.77
CA GLU A 45 9.47 -3.59 -14.67
C GLU A 45 9.53 -4.30 -13.30
N HIS A 46 10.74 -4.57 -12.81
CA HIS A 46 10.94 -5.16 -11.49
C HIS A 46 10.41 -4.23 -10.39
N GLN A 47 10.70 -2.94 -10.46
CA GLN A 47 10.21 -1.94 -9.50
C GLN A 47 8.68 -1.85 -9.52
N LEU A 48 8.07 -1.84 -10.71
CA LEU A 48 6.63 -1.86 -10.86
C LEU A 48 6.03 -3.10 -10.17
N LYS A 49 6.63 -4.27 -10.39
CA LYS A 49 6.15 -5.53 -9.80
C LYS A 49 6.30 -5.55 -8.28
N VAL A 50 7.40 -5.05 -7.75
CA VAL A 50 7.64 -4.96 -6.31
C VAL A 50 6.64 -3.99 -5.66
N ALA A 51 6.40 -2.82 -6.25
CA ALA A 51 5.43 -1.85 -5.75
C ALA A 51 4.01 -2.44 -5.74
N GLU A 52 3.63 -3.13 -6.82
CA GLU A 52 2.36 -3.83 -6.94
C GLU A 52 2.17 -4.88 -5.82
N ILE A 53 3.15 -5.75 -5.61
CA ILE A 53 3.11 -6.82 -4.59
C ILE A 53 2.97 -6.21 -3.19
N LYS A 54 3.74 -5.17 -2.86
CA LYS A 54 3.67 -4.50 -1.56
C LYS A 54 2.28 -3.93 -1.30
N TYR A 55 1.71 -3.23 -2.28
CA TYR A 55 0.37 -2.64 -2.16
C TYR A 55 -0.70 -3.72 -1.94
N PHE A 56 -0.74 -4.75 -2.78
CA PHE A 56 -1.74 -5.82 -2.64
C PHE A 56 -1.57 -6.65 -1.37
N PHE A 57 -0.34 -6.81 -0.88
CA PHE A 57 -0.09 -7.47 0.39
C PHE A 57 -0.76 -6.72 1.54
N LEU A 58 -0.58 -5.40 1.65
CA LEU A 58 -1.23 -4.63 2.72
C LEU A 58 -2.76 -4.59 2.58
N LEU A 59 -3.30 -4.59 1.35
CA LEU A 59 -4.75 -4.73 1.14
C LEU A 59 -5.29 -6.07 1.68
N LYS A 60 -4.54 -7.17 1.54
CA LYS A 60 -4.91 -8.46 2.12
C LYS A 60 -4.91 -8.40 3.64
N GLU A 61 -3.89 -7.78 4.24
CA GLU A 61 -3.80 -7.62 5.69
C GLU A 61 -4.92 -6.72 6.25
N ALA A 62 -5.23 -5.60 5.60
CA ALA A 62 -6.38 -4.76 5.96
C ALA A 62 -7.70 -5.54 5.93
N ARG A 63 -7.90 -6.40 4.93
CA ARG A 63 -9.09 -7.26 4.84
C ARG A 63 -9.17 -8.25 6.02
N ARG A 64 -8.04 -8.84 6.43
CA ARG A 64 -7.98 -9.75 7.60
C ARG A 64 -8.34 -9.03 8.91
N LEU A 65 -8.06 -7.72 8.98
CA LEU A 65 -8.38 -6.86 10.12
C LEU A 65 -9.76 -6.19 10.01
N HIS A 66 -10.54 -6.50 8.97
CA HIS A 66 -11.83 -5.87 8.67
C HIS A 66 -11.77 -4.34 8.51
N LEU A 67 -10.61 -3.81 8.10
CA LEU A 67 -10.43 -2.39 7.80
C LEU A 67 -10.86 -2.08 6.38
N ASN A 68 -11.44 -0.90 6.19
CA ASN A 68 -11.85 -0.43 4.87
C ASN A 68 -10.87 0.63 4.37
N ALA A 69 -10.01 0.25 3.41
CA ALA A 69 -9.04 1.14 2.77
C ALA A 69 -9.64 1.87 1.54
N ARG A 70 -10.88 2.35 1.65
CA ARG A 70 -11.51 3.15 0.59
C ARG A 70 -10.96 4.58 0.66
N GLN A 71 -10.23 5.01 -0.36
CA GLN A 71 -9.84 6.42 -0.48
C GLN A 71 -11.11 7.30 -0.45
N LYS A 72 -11.07 8.33 0.40
CA LYS A 72 -12.10 9.38 0.48
C LYS A 72 -11.93 10.37 -0.66
#